data_AF-A0A441KJZ2-F1
#
_entry.id   AF-A0A441KJZ2-F1
#
_cell.length_a   1.000
_cell.length_b   1.000
_cell.length_c   1.000
_cell.angle_alpha   90.00
_cell.angle_beta   90.00
_cell.angle_gamma   90.00
#
_symmetry.space_group_name_H-M   'P 1'
#
loop_
_entity.id
_entity.type
_entity.pdbx_description
1 polymer ?
#
loop_
_entity_poly.entity_id
_entity_poly.type
_entity_poly.pdbx_seq_one_letter_code
_entity_poly.pdbx_strand_id
1 'polypeptide(L)'
;MTPKMVAALQAASDADAAGGLCWTVAGWIDPGNCWEYHGPVVVSRLVWTHGYLAETGKGRGKNARRVITDAGRAKLQELAAKPSRRRA
;
A
#
# COMPACT_ATOMS: atom_id res chain seq x y z
N MET A 1 11.27 -1.35 6.74
CA MET A 1 10.11 -1.71 5.91
C MET A 1 10.39 -3.08 5.29
N THR A 2 9.45 -4.03 5.37
CA THR A 2 9.66 -5.39 4.83
C THR A 2 9.31 -5.45 3.33
N PRO A 3 9.76 -6.47 2.57
CA PRO A 3 9.38 -6.62 1.17
C PRO A 3 7.87 -6.64 0.94
N LYS A 4 7.11 -7.27 1.84
CA LYS A 4 5.63 -7.29 1.80
C LYS A 4 5.03 -5.88 1.96
N MET A 5 5.65 -5.03 2.78
CA MET A 5 5.22 -3.65 2.95
C MET A 5 5.55 -2.78 1.74
N VAL A 6 6.70 -3.03 1.09
CA VAL A 6 7.05 -2.35 -0.16
C VAL A 6 6.06 -2.71 -1.26
N ALA A 7 5.74 -4.00 -1.43
CA ALA A 7 4.77 -4.46 -2.42
C ALA A 7 3.38 -3.86 -2.18
N ALA A 8 2.89 -3.88 -0.93
CA ALA A 8 1.60 -3.26 -0.60
C ALA A 8 1.58 -1.74 -0.80
N LEU A 9 2.70 -1.06 -0.57
CA LEU A 9 2.83 0.37 -0.83
C LEU A 9 2.82 0.68 -2.33
N GLN A 10 3.51 -0.14 -3.13
CA GLN A 10 3.49 -0.04 -4.60
C GLN A 10 2.08 -0.26 -5.13
N ALA A 11 1.40 -1.34 -4.71
CA ALA A 11 0.03 -1.63 -5.13
C ALA A 11 -0.95 -0.50 -4.77
N ALA A 12 -0.75 0.17 -3.63
CA ALA A 12 -1.56 1.33 -3.28
C ALA A 12 -1.28 2.55 -4.16
N SER A 13 -0.03 2.69 -4.66
CA SER A 13 0.33 3.70 -5.65
C SER A 13 -0.31 3.41 -7.01
N ASP A 14 -0.31 2.15 -7.42
CA ASP A 14 -0.89 1.73 -8.70
C ASP A 14 -2.42 1.87 -8.68
N ALA A 15 -3.03 1.55 -7.54
CA ALA A 15 -4.46 1.71 -7.28
C ALA A 15 -4.90 3.17 -7.03
N ASP A 16 -3.98 4.13 -6.94
CA ASP A 16 -4.27 5.49 -6.47
C ASP A 16 -5.33 6.19 -7.34
N ALA A 17 -5.23 6.06 -8.66
CA ALA A 17 -6.20 6.60 -9.61
C ALA A 17 -7.60 5.96 -9.48
N ALA A 18 -7.68 4.73 -8.97
CA ALA A 18 -8.93 4.06 -8.66
C ALA A 18 -9.46 4.41 -7.25
N GLY A 19 -8.75 5.23 -6.49
CA GLY A 19 -9.08 5.59 -5.11
C GLY A 19 -8.49 4.65 -4.06
N GLY A 20 -7.39 3.96 -4.38
CA GLY A 20 -6.60 3.14 -3.45
C GLY A 20 -7.03 1.67 -3.36
N LEU A 21 -6.43 0.94 -2.41
CA LEU A 21 -6.69 -0.49 -2.22
C LEU A 21 -8.14 -0.75 -1.77
N CYS A 22 -8.74 -1.85 -2.21
CA CYS A 22 -10.05 -2.34 -1.76
C CYS A 22 -9.90 -3.32 -0.60
N TRP A 23 -10.83 -3.30 0.37
CA TRP A 23 -10.95 -4.38 1.34
C TRP A 23 -11.70 -5.59 0.76
N THR A 24 -11.18 -6.79 1.02
CA THR A 24 -11.80 -8.10 0.74
C THR A 24 -11.92 -8.89 2.04
N VAL A 25 -12.52 -10.09 1.99
CA VAL A 25 -12.61 -10.97 3.16
C VAL A 25 -11.24 -11.34 3.76
N ALA A 26 -10.18 -11.37 2.94
CA ALA A 26 -8.85 -11.84 3.34
C ALA A 26 -7.82 -10.72 3.55
N GLY A 27 -8.08 -9.50 3.05
CA GLY A 27 -7.11 -8.41 3.09
C GLY A 27 -7.38 -7.33 2.08
N TRP A 28 -6.34 -6.61 1.70
CA TRP A 28 -6.40 -5.50 0.76
C TRP A 28 -5.91 -5.91 -0.62
N ILE A 29 -6.57 -5.42 -1.66
CA ILE A 29 -6.19 -5.68 -3.06
C ILE A 29 -6.10 -4.37 -3.83
N ASP A 30 -5.27 -4.35 -4.87
CA ASP A 30 -5.43 -3.38 -5.94
C ASP A 30 -6.64 -3.79 -6.82
N PRO A 31 -7.63 -2.92 -7.07
CA PRO A 31 -8.71 -3.21 -8.00
C PRO A 31 -8.24 -3.54 -9.44
N GLY A 32 -7.10 -3.02 -9.88
CA GLY A 32 -6.49 -3.33 -11.19
C GLY A 32 -5.80 -4.69 -11.23
N ASN A 33 -5.38 -5.22 -10.08
CA ASN A 33 -4.76 -6.53 -9.92
C ASN A 33 -5.34 -7.28 -8.71
N CYS A 34 -6.60 -7.71 -8.85
CA CYS A 34 -7.38 -8.30 -7.75
C CYS A 34 -6.91 -9.69 -7.28
N TRP A 35 -5.93 -10.28 -7.97
CA TRP A 35 -5.34 -11.58 -7.63
C TRP A 35 -4.21 -11.45 -6.59
N GLU A 36 -3.69 -10.25 -6.37
CA GLU A 36 -2.64 -9.99 -5.39
C GLU A 36 -3.22 -9.44 -4.09
N TYR A 37 -3.01 -10.20 -3.01
CA TYR A 37 -3.53 -9.88 -1.69
C TYR A 37 -2.44 -9.33 -0.77
N HIS A 38 -2.76 -8.23 -0.09
CA HIS A 38 -1.93 -7.62 0.93
C HIS A 38 -2.59 -7.75 2.30
N GLY A 39 -1.90 -8.45 3.21
CA GLY A 39 -2.47 -8.79 4.51
C GLY A 39 -2.85 -7.56 5.36
N PRO A 40 -3.89 -7.65 6.19
CA PRO A 40 -4.41 -6.53 6.98
C PRO A 40 -3.35 -5.90 7.89
N VAL A 41 -2.49 -6.71 8.52
CA VAL A 41 -1.43 -6.21 9.41
C VAL A 41 -0.39 -5.39 8.65
N VAL A 42 -0.02 -5.81 7.43
CA VAL A 42 0.96 -5.11 6.58
C VAL A 42 0.44 -3.72 6.23
N VAL A 43 -0.79 -3.66 5.72
CA VAL A 43 -1.42 -2.40 5.31
C VAL A 43 -1.74 -1.51 6.51
N SER A 44 -2.16 -2.07 7.64
CA SER A 44 -2.41 -1.31 8.87
C SER A 44 -1.14 -0.63 9.39
N ARG A 45 0.03 -1.27 9.29
CA ARG A 45 1.30 -0.63 9.65
C ARG A 45 1.66 0.51 8.69
N LEU A 46 1.39 0.35 7.40
CA LEU A 46 1.60 1.43 6.42
C LEU A 46 0.72 2.65 6.70
N VAL A 47 -0.49 2.45 7.24
CA VAL A 47 -1.37 3.54 7.70
C VAL A 47 -0.90 4.11 9.03
N TRP A 48 -0.95 3.32 10.09
CA TRP A 48 -0.89 3.82 11.47
C TRP A 48 0.53 3.93 12.03
N THR A 49 1.48 3.16 11.51
CA THR A 49 2.87 3.19 11.99
C THR A 49 3.75 4.09 11.13
N HIS A 50 3.52 4.09 9.81
CA HIS A 50 4.39 4.80 8.87
C HIS A 50 3.76 6.06 8.26
N GLY A 51 2.43 6.20 8.25
CA GLY A 51 1.76 7.32 7.58
C GLY A 51 1.95 7.34 6.06
N TYR A 52 2.30 6.21 5.45
CA TYR A 52 2.49 6.08 4.00
C TYR A 52 1.18 5.83 3.25
N LEU A 53 0.17 5.33 3.95
CA LEU A 53 -1.19 5.20 3.44
C LEU A 53 -2.18 5.96 4.35
N ALA A 54 -3.28 6.42 3.77
CA ALA A 54 -4.39 7.02 4.49
C ALA A 54 -5.66 6.15 4.35
N GLU A 55 -6.54 6.21 5.36
CA GLU A 55 -7.89 5.66 5.26
C GLU A 55 -8.79 6.67 4.54
N THR A 56 -9.53 6.21 3.52
CA THR A 56 -10.63 7.00 2.93
C THR A 56 -11.88 6.14 2.80
N GLY A 57 -13.05 6.78 2.64
CA GLY A 57 -14.36 6.10 2.61
C GLY A 57 -15.10 6.11 3.96
N LYS A 58 -16.41 5.87 3.94
CA LYS A 58 -17.26 5.88 5.14
C LYS A 58 -17.15 4.55 5.91
N GLY A 59 -16.49 4.59 7.06
CA GLY A 59 -16.52 3.53 8.09
C GLY A 59 -15.52 2.39 7.89
N ARG A 60 -15.35 1.58 8.94
CA ARG A 60 -14.52 0.36 8.92
C ARG A 60 -15.28 -0.75 8.18
N GLY A 61 -14.82 -1.19 7.01
CA GLY A 61 -15.43 -2.32 6.28
C GLY A 61 -15.22 -2.30 4.77
N LYS A 62 -16.12 -2.96 4.03
CA LYS A 62 -16.06 -3.14 2.55
C LYS A 62 -15.97 -1.85 1.72
N ASN A 63 -16.27 -0.70 2.32
CA ASN A 63 -16.20 0.62 1.68
C ASN A 63 -14.93 1.40 2.05
N ALA A 64 -14.09 0.88 2.95
CA ALA A 64 -12.83 1.50 3.31
C ALA A 64 -11.82 1.33 2.17
N ARG A 65 -11.04 2.38 1.95
CA ARG A 65 -9.96 2.42 0.97
C ARG A 65 -8.64 2.75 1.64
N ARG A 66 -7.54 2.34 1.02
CA ARG A 66 -6.17 2.69 1.45
C ARG A 66 -5.46 3.38 0.32
N VAL A 67 -5.33 4.69 0.45
CA VAL A 67 -4.79 5.57 -0.58
C VAL A 67 -3.36 5.92 -0.22
N ILE A 68 -2.47 6.00 -1.21
CA ILE A 68 -1.09 6.41 -0.96
C ILE A 68 -1.02 7.89 -0.56
N THR A 69 -0.20 8.21 0.44
CA THR A 69 0.07 9.60 0.83
C THR A 69 1.29 10.15 0.08
N ASP A 70 1.51 11.45 0.13
CA ASP A 70 2.73 12.05 -0.43
C ASP A 70 4.00 11.50 0.24
N ALA A 71 3.94 11.21 1.55
CA ALA A 71 5.03 10.53 2.25
C ALA A 71 5.27 9.11 1.73
N GLY A 72 4.20 8.39 1.39
CA GLY A 72 4.27 7.07 0.75
C GLY A 72 4.91 7.14 -0.64
N ARG A 73 4.50 8.10 -1.48
CA ARG A 73 5.07 8.33 -2.82
C ARG A 73 6.56 8.69 -2.73
N ALA A 74 6.92 9.62 -1.85
CA ALA A 74 8.32 9.98 -1.61
C ALA A 74 9.13 8.76 -1.17
N LYS A 75 8.56 7.87 -0.34
CA LYS A 75 9.25 6.66 0.08
C LYS A 75 9.48 5.68 -1.07
N LEU A 76 8.53 5.50 -1.97
CA LEU A 76 8.73 4.67 -3.18
C LEU A 76 9.85 5.22 -4.06
N GLN A 77 9.89 6.54 -4.26
CA GLN A 77 10.97 7.19 -5.00
C GLN A 77 12.34 6.97 -4.33
N GLU A 78 12.43 7.11 -3.01
CA GLU A 78 13.66 6.82 -2.24
C GLU A 78 14.13 5.37 -2.42
N LEU A 79 13.20 4.41 -2.48
CA LEU A 79 13.51 3.00 -2.68
C LEU A 79 13.97 2.70 -4.11
N ALA A 80 13.35 3.33 -5.11
CA ALA A 80 13.74 3.21 -6.51
C ALA A 80 15.12 3.84 -6.79
N ALA A 81 15.42 4.95 -6.11
CA ALA A 81 16.69 5.67 -6.25
C ALA A 81 17.88 4.99 -5.56
N LYS A 82 17.65 4.05 -4.64
CA LYS A 82 18.74 3.31 -3.99
C LYS A 82 19.24 2.21 -4.92
N PRO A 83 20.47 2.30 -5.47
CA PRO A 83 21.03 1.20 -6.22
C PRO A 83 21.10 -0.03 -5.32
N SER A 84 20.56 -1.13 -5.84
CA SER A 84 20.63 -2.46 -5.23
C SER A 84 22.06 -2.75 -4.80
N ARG A 85 22.36 -2.68 -3.50
CA ARG A 85 23.56 -3.29 -2.92
C ARG A 85 23.41 -4.81 -2.98
N ARG A 86 23.36 -5.39 -4.18
CA ARG A 86 23.59 -6.82 -4.39
C ARG A 86 25.04 -7.01 -4.79
N ARG A 87 25.83 -7.38 -3.77
CA ARG A 87 27.03 -8.24 -3.77
C ARG A 87 28.02 -8.07 -4.94
N ALA A 88 29.18 -7.48 -4.62
CA ALA A 88 30.46 -8.01 -5.10
C ALA A 88 30.74 -9.36 -4.42
#